data_AF-A0A2U1CSI4-F1
#
_entry.id   AF-A0A2U1CSI4-F1
#
_cell.length_a   1.000
_cell.length_b   1.000
_cell.length_c   1.000
_cell.angle_alpha   90.00
_cell.angle_beta   90.00
_cell.angle_gamma   90.00
#
_symmetry.space_group_name_H-M   'P 1'
#
loop_
_entity.id
_entity.type
_entity.pdbx_description
1 polymer ?
#
loop_
_entity_poly.entity_id
_entity_poly.type
_entity_poly.pdbx_seq_one_letter_code
_entity_poly.pdbx_strand_id
1 'polypeptide(L)'
;MTAKSVISGTGKSVGKSVSKEADEILLASDMIRLGARLQVLQAETSLSYDRLSRLYREIRGCSPPKGMLPFSVDWFMTWLPNIHSSVFYGIYRYLDTYTPAKKTRALIEAYRLYLEQASVGRAAPAADEPVLSFTRAWMLIRFVESGMIQLSHCVRCTGGFVAHAHDPQQNFVCAICRPPPRAGKTRSRARAL
;
A
#
# COMPACT_ATOMS: atom_id res chain seq x y z
N MET A 1 51.67 32.38 32.30
CA MET A 1 51.26 31.37 33.31
C MET A 1 49.74 31.47 33.37
N THR A 2 48.89 30.54 32.93
CA THR A 2 48.85 29.07 32.86
C THR A 2 47.75 28.73 31.84
N ALA A 3 48.04 27.96 30.79
CA ALA A 3 47.79 26.52 30.64
C ALA A 3 46.43 26.17 29.98
N LYS A 4 46.55 25.36 28.92
CA LYS A 4 45.54 24.69 28.08
C LYS A 4 44.42 24.00 28.85
N SER A 5 43.24 23.88 28.23
CA SER A 5 42.68 22.54 27.98
C SER A 5 41.67 22.54 26.83
N VAL A 6 42.02 21.79 25.80
CA VAL A 6 41.15 21.31 24.73
C VAL A 6 40.39 20.11 25.28
N ILE A 7 39.07 20.09 25.19
CA ILE A 7 38.29 18.85 25.35
C ILE A 7 37.43 18.69 24.10
N SER A 8 37.91 17.82 23.21
CA SER A 8 37.15 17.25 22.12
C SER A 8 36.10 16.30 22.70
N GLY A 9 34.83 16.67 22.56
CA GLY A 9 33.71 15.74 22.76
C GLY A 9 33.49 14.93 21.49
N THR A 10 34.08 13.74 21.42
CA THR A 10 33.71 12.72 20.44
C THR A 10 32.28 12.24 20.75
N GLY A 11 31.30 12.78 20.03
CA GLY A 11 29.93 12.28 20.04
C GLY A 11 29.88 10.86 19.48
N LYS A 12 29.96 9.87 20.37
CA LYS A 12 29.78 8.45 20.06
C LYS A 12 28.35 8.25 19.57
N SER A 13 28.18 7.93 18.29
CA SER A 13 26.88 7.60 17.71
C SER A 13 26.30 6.39 18.45
N VAL A 14 25.11 6.56 19.01
CA VAL A 14 24.34 5.46 19.60
C VAL A 14 24.07 4.44 18.49
N GLY A 15 24.79 3.32 18.51
CA GLY A 15 24.72 2.30 17.48
C GLY A 15 23.31 1.74 17.34
N LYS A 16 22.75 1.75 16.13
CA LYS A 16 21.49 1.06 15.83
C LYS A 16 21.68 -0.43 16.14
N SER A 17 20.71 -1.04 16.83
CA SER A 17 20.74 -2.48 17.12
C SER A 17 20.76 -3.30 15.83
N VAL A 18 21.66 -4.28 15.75
CA VAL A 18 21.78 -5.19 14.60
C VAL A 18 20.48 -5.97 14.36
N SER A 19 19.78 -6.38 15.43
CA SER A 19 18.49 -7.07 15.30
C SER A 19 17.43 -6.19 14.65
N LYS A 20 17.33 -4.92 15.08
CA LYS A 20 16.41 -3.94 14.50
C LYS A 20 16.75 -3.68 13.04
N GLU A 21 18.03 -3.60 12.71
CA GLU A 21 18.47 -3.44 11.34
C GLU A 21 18.10 -4.64 10.46
N ALA A 22 18.25 -5.86 10.97
CA ALA A 22 17.81 -7.07 10.28
C ALA A 22 16.29 -7.06 10.04
N ASP A 23 15.50 -6.67 11.05
CA ASP A 23 14.05 -6.55 10.93
C ASP A 23 13.64 -5.55 9.83
N GLU A 24 14.31 -4.41 9.75
CA GLU A 24 14.06 -3.39 8.71
C GLU A 24 14.40 -3.90 7.30
N ILE A 25 15.48 -4.67 7.16
CA ILE A 25 15.84 -5.31 5.89
C ILE A 25 14.78 -6.34 5.49
N LEU A 26 14.32 -7.17 6.43
CA LEU A 26 13.28 -8.17 6.17
C LEU A 26 11.96 -7.49 5.77
N LEU A 27 11.57 -6.43 6.50
CA LEU A 27 10.39 -5.64 6.19
C LEU A 27 10.46 -5.02 4.78
N ALA A 28 11.58 -4.36 4.46
CA ALA A 28 11.80 -3.79 3.14
C ALA A 28 11.78 -4.86 2.04
N SER A 29 12.38 -6.03 2.29
CA SER A 29 12.43 -7.14 1.35
C SER A 29 11.03 -7.65 1.00
N ASP A 30 10.16 -7.80 2.00
CA ASP A 30 8.77 -8.21 1.79
C ASP A 30 7.97 -7.18 0.98
N MET A 31 8.13 -5.90 1.30
CA MET A 31 7.50 -4.82 0.54
C MET A 31 7.97 -4.78 -0.92
N ILE A 32 9.27 -4.98 -1.18
CA ILE A 32 9.84 -5.03 -2.54
C ILE A 32 9.23 -6.19 -3.33
N ARG A 33 9.12 -7.38 -2.72
CA ARG A 33 8.50 -8.55 -3.37
C ARG A 33 7.05 -8.28 -3.74
N LEU A 34 6.32 -7.55 -2.91
CA LEU A 34 4.93 -7.14 -3.16
C LEU A 34 4.79 -5.97 -4.14
N GLY A 35 5.89 -5.38 -4.63
CA GLY A 35 5.87 -4.31 -5.63
C GLY A 35 5.82 -2.90 -5.05
N ALA A 36 6.34 -2.69 -3.84
CA ALA A 36 6.52 -1.36 -3.28
C ALA A 36 7.53 -0.53 -4.10
N ARG A 37 7.17 0.73 -4.36
CA ARG A 37 8.12 1.71 -4.90
C ARG A 37 9.10 2.17 -3.83
N LEU A 38 10.27 2.63 -4.26
CA LEU A 38 11.34 3.08 -3.37
C LEU A 38 10.89 4.17 -2.39
N GLN A 39 10.05 5.11 -2.83
CA GLN A 39 9.48 6.17 -1.98
C GLN A 39 8.64 5.60 -0.82
N VAL A 40 7.92 4.49 -1.05
CA VAL A 40 7.15 3.81 0.00
C VAL A 40 8.10 3.17 1.00
N LEU A 41 9.17 2.52 0.53
CA LEU A 41 10.18 1.92 1.41
C LEU A 41 10.88 2.97 2.28
N GLN A 42 11.16 4.15 1.72
CA GLN A 42 11.75 5.27 2.47
C GLN A 42 10.80 5.83 3.54
N ALA A 43 9.49 5.77 3.32
CA ALA A 43 8.50 6.23 4.29
C ALA A 43 8.26 5.21 5.41
N GLU A 44 8.39 3.91 5.12
CA GLU A 44 8.08 2.82 6.06
C GLU A 44 9.29 2.24 6.79
N THR A 45 10.52 2.62 6.39
CA THR A 45 11.75 2.08 6.97
C THR A 45 12.75 3.18 7.30
N SER A 46 13.71 2.85 8.16
CA SER A 46 14.82 3.72 8.56
C SER A 46 16.12 3.45 7.77
N LEU A 47 16.03 2.66 6.70
CA LEU A 47 17.14 2.34 5.81
C LEU A 47 17.44 3.52 4.88
N SER A 48 18.72 3.74 4.59
CA SER A 48 19.11 4.80 3.66
C SER A 48 18.70 4.47 2.23
N TYR A 49 18.56 5.52 1.40
CA TYR A 49 18.24 5.39 -0.02
C TYR A 49 19.16 4.39 -0.74
N ASP A 50 20.48 4.49 -0.54
CA ASP A 50 21.46 3.62 -1.20
C ASP A 50 21.33 2.15 -0.78
N ARG A 51 20.93 1.89 0.46
CA ARG A 51 20.67 0.53 0.93
C ARG A 51 19.39 -0.03 0.31
N LEU A 52 18.32 0.76 0.31
CA LEU A 52 17.05 0.35 -0.31
C LEU A 52 17.20 0.14 -1.82
N SER A 53 17.95 0.99 -2.52
CA SER A 53 18.20 0.86 -3.96
C SER A 53 19.04 -0.38 -4.31
N ARG A 54 20.03 -0.74 -3.48
CA ARG A 54 20.79 -1.99 -3.62
C ARG A 54 19.91 -3.20 -3.38
N LEU A 55 19.21 -3.24 -2.24
CA LEU A 55 18.29 -4.32 -1.89
C LEU A 55 17.21 -4.54 -2.96
N TYR A 56 16.66 -3.46 -3.52
CA TYR A 56 15.70 -3.54 -4.61
C TYR A 56 16.28 -4.22 -5.85
N ARG A 57 17.51 -3.85 -6.26
CA ARG A 57 18.19 -4.48 -7.41
C ARG A 57 18.51 -5.94 -7.15
N GLU A 58 18.93 -6.28 -5.94
CA GLU A 58 19.18 -7.67 -5.54
C GLU A 58 17.92 -8.54 -5.63
N ILE A 59 16.75 -8.02 -5.22
CA ILE A 59 15.50 -8.77 -5.23
C ILE A 59 14.80 -8.77 -6.60
N ARG A 60 14.79 -7.64 -7.31
CA ARG A 60 14.01 -7.47 -8.56
C ARG A 60 14.85 -7.62 -9.83
N GLY A 61 16.17 -7.61 -9.73
CA GLY A 61 17.09 -7.65 -10.88
C GLY A 61 17.11 -6.39 -11.74
N CYS A 62 16.35 -5.34 -11.36
CA CYS A 62 16.26 -4.09 -12.10
C CYS A 62 16.31 -2.87 -11.18
N SER A 63 16.59 -1.70 -11.76
CA SER A 63 16.56 -0.45 -11.02
C SER A 63 15.13 -0.11 -10.57
N PRO A 64 14.96 0.50 -9.38
CA PRO A 64 13.65 0.98 -8.93
C PRO A 64 13.02 1.92 -9.97
N PRO A 65 11.70 1.80 -10.23
CA PRO A 65 11.02 2.69 -11.16
C PRO A 65 11.10 4.14 -10.67
N LYS A 66 11.40 5.05 -11.61
CA LYS A 66 11.42 6.49 -11.37
C LYS A 66 10.00 7.07 -11.51
N GLY A 67 9.75 8.20 -10.88
CA GLY A 67 8.50 8.93 -10.96
C GLY A 67 7.86 9.17 -9.60
N MET A 68 6.87 10.06 -9.57
CA MET A 68 6.13 10.38 -8.35
C MET A 68 5.11 9.29 -8.03
N LEU A 69 4.79 9.14 -6.73
CA LEU A 69 3.62 8.37 -6.31
C LEU A 69 2.33 8.99 -6.87
N PRO A 70 1.27 8.20 -7.10
CA PRO A 70 -0.03 8.75 -7.44
C PRO A 70 -0.52 9.70 -6.34
N PHE A 71 -0.97 10.90 -6.70
CA PHE A 71 -1.36 11.96 -5.74
C PHE A 71 -2.88 12.22 -5.69
N SER A 72 -3.65 11.69 -6.65
CA SER A 72 -5.11 11.88 -6.68
C SER A 72 -5.84 10.70 -6.03
N VAL A 73 -6.91 11.03 -5.31
CA VAL A 73 -7.86 10.07 -4.74
C VAL A 73 -8.86 9.53 -5.78
N ASP A 74 -8.98 10.17 -6.95
CA ASP A 74 -10.03 9.88 -7.94
C ASP A 74 -9.90 8.48 -8.53
N TRP A 75 -8.67 7.96 -8.64
CA TRP A 75 -8.43 6.60 -9.11
C TRP A 75 -9.20 5.58 -8.27
N PHE A 76 -9.27 5.79 -6.95
CA PHE A 76 -9.98 4.91 -6.01
C PHE A 76 -11.50 5.00 -6.14
N MET A 77 -12.03 6.02 -6.82
CA MET A 77 -13.48 6.19 -7.03
C MET A 77 -13.95 5.57 -8.35
N THR A 78 -13.02 5.18 -9.22
CA THR A 78 -13.37 4.48 -10.46
C THR A 78 -13.85 3.06 -10.18
N TRP A 79 -14.79 2.56 -10.99
CA TRP A 79 -15.58 1.36 -10.70
C TRP A 79 -14.80 0.13 -10.20
N LEU A 80 -13.88 -0.41 -11.00
CA LEU A 80 -13.15 -1.62 -10.62
C LEU A 80 -12.09 -1.36 -9.53
N PRO A 81 -11.25 -0.31 -9.64
CA PRO A 81 -10.37 0.11 -8.55
C PRO A 81 -11.07 0.31 -7.21
N ASN A 82 -12.26 0.91 -7.17
CA ASN A 82 -13.02 1.12 -5.95
C ASN A 82 -13.35 -0.19 -5.24
N ILE A 83 -13.80 -1.19 -6.00
CA ILE A 83 -14.12 -2.52 -5.48
C ILE A 83 -12.88 -3.15 -4.85
N HIS A 84 -11.75 -3.19 -5.59
CA HIS A 84 -10.50 -3.77 -5.11
C HIS A 84 -9.94 -3.03 -3.88
N SER A 85 -10.03 -1.70 -3.88
CA SER A 85 -9.59 -0.84 -2.79
C SER A 85 -10.42 -1.04 -1.53
N SER A 86 -11.73 -1.20 -1.68
CA SER A 86 -12.66 -1.44 -0.57
C SER A 86 -12.44 -2.80 0.07
N VAL A 87 -12.22 -3.84 -0.74
CA VAL A 87 -11.86 -5.18 -0.26
C VAL A 87 -10.56 -5.13 0.54
N PHE A 88 -9.48 -4.61 -0.06
CA PHE A 88 -8.19 -4.49 0.61
C PHE A 88 -8.29 -3.69 1.91
N TYR A 89 -8.93 -2.52 1.90
CA TYR A 89 -9.03 -1.66 3.07
C TYR A 89 -9.87 -2.30 4.19
N GLY A 90 -10.91 -3.06 3.83
CA GLY A 90 -11.66 -3.88 4.77
C GLY A 90 -10.79 -4.89 5.51
N ILE A 91 -9.94 -5.62 4.77
CA ILE A 91 -8.97 -6.57 5.35
C ILE A 91 -7.95 -5.84 6.23
N TYR A 92 -7.34 -4.77 5.71
CA TYR A 92 -6.33 -4.00 6.44
C TYR A 92 -6.87 -3.47 7.76
N ARG A 93 -8.05 -2.85 7.74
CA ARG A 93 -8.69 -2.35 8.96
C ARG A 93 -8.98 -3.46 9.95
N TYR A 94 -9.43 -4.63 9.49
CA TYR A 94 -9.67 -5.76 10.38
C TYR A 94 -8.38 -6.22 11.06
N LEU A 95 -7.30 -6.43 10.30
CA LEU A 95 -6.00 -6.83 10.85
C LEU A 95 -5.45 -5.78 11.82
N ASP A 96 -5.41 -4.51 11.39
CA ASP A 96 -4.86 -3.43 12.20
C ASP A 96 -5.68 -3.17 13.48
N THR A 97 -6.97 -3.50 13.49
CA THR A 97 -7.82 -3.38 14.69
C THR A 97 -7.70 -4.61 15.59
N TYR A 98 -7.86 -5.81 15.05
CA TYR A 98 -8.16 -7.02 15.83
C TYR A 98 -7.01 -8.03 15.93
N THR A 99 -5.86 -7.78 15.30
CA THR A 99 -4.68 -8.66 15.42
C THR A 99 -3.46 -7.89 15.96
N PRO A 100 -2.37 -8.59 16.35
CA PRO A 100 -1.12 -7.94 16.73
C PRO A 100 -0.38 -7.25 15.57
N ALA A 101 -0.71 -7.59 14.32
CA ALA A 101 -0.10 -6.93 13.17
C ALA A 101 -0.61 -5.49 13.10
N LYS A 102 0.30 -4.52 13.13
CA LYS A 102 -0.02 -3.08 13.08
C LYS A 102 0.73 -2.39 11.94
N LYS A 103 0.17 -1.29 11.46
CA LYS A 103 0.81 -0.39 10.47
C LYS A 103 1.36 -1.16 9.26
N THR A 104 2.65 -1.06 8.96
CA THR A 104 3.31 -1.68 7.82
C THR A 104 3.17 -3.20 7.80
N ARG A 105 3.19 -3.86 8.97
CA ARG A 105 3.00 -5.32 9.05
C ARG A 105 1.57 -5.71 8.67
N ALA A 106 0.58 -4.98 9.20
CA ALA A 106 -0.82 -5.16 8.81
C ALA A 106 -1.04 -4.89 7.31
N LEU A 107 -0.38 -3.87 6.73
CA LEU A 107 -0.42 -3.59 5.29
C LEU A 107 0.11 -4.77 4.47
N ILE A 108 1.27 -5.34 4.83
CA ILE A 108 1.87 -6.48 4.13
C ILE A 108 0.93 -7.69 4.17
N GLU A 109 0.42 -8.04 5.35
CA GLU A 109 -0.48 -9.18 5.52
C GLU A 109 -1.82 -8.97 4.81
N ALA A 110 -2.43 -7.79 4.95
CA ALA A 110 -3.67 -7.45 4.28
C ALA A 110 -3.54 -7.49 2.77
N TYR A 111 -2.41 -7.02 2.24
CA TYR A 111 -2.18 -7.02 0.81
C TYR A 111 -1.98 -8.44 0.27
N ARG A 112 -1.30 -9.33 1.01
CA ARG A 112 -1.21 -10.76 0.64
C ARG A 112 -2.60 -11.41 0.55
N LEU A 113 -3.44 -11.23 1.58
CA LEU A 113 -4.82 -11.72 1.56
C LEU A 113 -5.66 -11.12 0.43
N TYR A 114 -5.48 -9.83 0.14
CA TYR A 114 -6.11 -9.19 -1.01
C TYR A 114 -5.69 -9.84 -2.34
N LEU A 115 -4.41 -10.16 -2.54
CA LEU A 115 -3.95 -10.82 -3.76
C LEU A 115 -4.59 -12.21 -3.93
N GLU A 116 -4.67 -12.97 -2.84
CA GLU A 116 -5.36 -14.26 -2.82
C GLU A 116 -6.81 -14.10 -3.27
N GLN A 117 -7.57 -13.18 -2.65
CA GLN A 117 -8.96 -12.90 -2.99
C GLN A 117 -9.15 -12.38 -4.42
N ALA A 118 -8.29 -11.47 -4.88
CA ALA A 118 -8.36 -10.88 -6.22
C ALA A 118 -8.06 -11.88 -7.35
N SER A 119 -7.38 -12.98 -7.01
CA SER A 119 -7.05 -14.07 -7.94
C SER A 119 -8.14 -15.13 -8.07
N VAL A 120 -9.08 -15.22 -7.12
CA VAL A 120 -10.15 -16.22 -7.13
C VAL A 120 -11.00 -16.13 -8.40
N GLY A 121 -11.19 -17.28 -9.06
CA GLY A 121 -12.00 -17.39 -10.28
C GLY A 121 -11.33 -16.89 -11.56
N ARG A 122 -10.02 -16.57 -11.54
CA ARG A 122 -9.23 -16.30 -12.75
C ARG A 122 -8.52 -17.58 -13.21
N ALA A 123 -8.66 -17.93 -14.49
CA ALA A 123 -7.93 -19.05 -15.09
C ALA A 123 -6.45 -18.66 -15.28
N ALA A 124 -5.57 -19.31 -14.50
CA ALA A 124 -4.11 -19.11 -14.44
C ALA A 124 -3.67 -17.66 -14.13
N PRO A 125 -2.47 -17.44 -13.55
CA PRO A 125 -1.95 -16.10 -13.40
C PRO A 125 -1.54 -15.61 -14.78
N ALA A 126 -2.45 -14.98 -15.52
CA ALA A 126 -2.00 -14.03 -16.53
C ALA A 126 -1.05 -13.07 -15.81
N ALA A 127 0.07 -12.75 -16.44
CA ALA A 127 1.09 -11.82 -15.95
C ALA A 127 0.58 -10.36 -15.79
N ASP A 128 -0.73 -10.19 -15.55
CA ASP A 128 -1.40 -8.94 -15.32
C ASP A 128 -1.14 -8.48 -13.88
N GLU A 129 -0.65 -7.26 -13.77
CA GLU A 129 -0.51 -6.54 -12.51
C GLU A 129 -1.87 -6.51 -11.77
N PRO A 130 -1.89 -6.73 -10.44
CA PRO A 130 -3.12 -6.61 -9.67
C PRO A 130 -3.73 -5.21 -9.87
N VAL A 131 -5.06 -5.14 -9.96
CA VAL A 131 -5.79 -3.87 -10.20
C VAL A 131 -5.36 -2.80 -9.18
N LEU A 132 -5.37 -3.16 -7.89
CA LEU A 132 -4.74 -2.39 -6.83
C LEU A 132 -3.31 -2.91 -6.64
N SER A 133 -2.33 -2.07 -6.96
CA SER A 133 -0.91 -2.33 -6.66
C SER A 133 -0.58 -2.03 -5.20
N PHE A 134 0.51 -2.60 -4.67
CA PHE A 134 0.92 -2.42 -3.27
C PHE A 134 1.13 -0.95 -2.93
N THR A 135 1.73 -0.20 -3.85
CA THR A 135 1.95 1.24 -3.67
C THR A 135 0.63 2.01 -3.60
N ARG A 136 -0.39 1.64 -4.38
CA ARG A 136 -1.72 2.25 -4.28
C ARG A 136 -2.45 1.84 -3.00
N ALA A 137 -2.27 0.60 -2.54
CA ALA A 137 -2.80 0.12 -1.27
C ALA A 137 -2.21 0.92 -0.09
N TRP A 138 -0.91 1.17 -0.11
CA TRP A 138 -0.25 2.06 0.85
C TRP A 138 -0.79 3.49 0.79
N MET A 139 -0.91 4.07 -0.43
CA MET A 139 -1.47 5.41 -0.61
C MET A 139 -2.91 5.53 -0.08
N LEU A 140 -3.74 4.50 -0.28
CA LEU A 140 -5.10 4.46 0.23
C LEU A 140 -5.14 4.64 1.75
N ILE A 141 -4.28 3.93 2.48
CA ILE A 141 -4.17 4.07 3.94
C ILE A 141 -3.83 5.52 4.30
N ARG A 142 -2.84 6.11 3.61
CA ARG A 142 -2.42 7.51 3.84
C ARG A 142 -3.54 8.51 3.55
N PHE A 143 -4.33 8.29 2.51
CA PHE A 143 -5.48 9.14 2.19
C PHE A 143 -6.63 9.01 3.20
N VAL A 144 -6.79 7.83 3.81
CA VAL A 144 -7.77 7.68 4.90
C VAL A 144 -7.26 8.36 6.17
N GLU A 145 -5.99 8.16 6.53
CA GLU A 145 -5.38 8.82 7.70
C GLU A 145 -5.36 10.35 7.58
N SER A 146 -5.22 10.89 6.37
CA SER A 146 -5.30 12.34 6.11
C SER A 146 -6.71 12.89 6.02
N GLY A 147 -7.74 12.05 6.15
CA GLY A 147 -9.14 12.45 6.06
C GLY A 147 -9.59 12.85 4.67
N MET A 148 -8.91 12.40 3.60
CA MET A 148 -9.33 12.64 2.20
C MET A 148 -10.24 11.53 1.67
N ILE A 149 -10.15 10.33 2.25
CA ILE A 149 -10.98 9.18 1.94
C ILE A 149 -11.68 8.70 3.21
N GLN A 150 -12.92 8.26 3.06
CA GLN A 150 -13.69 7.61 4.10
C GLN A 150 -14.29 6.28 3.62
N LEU A 151 -14.91 5.55 4.53
CA LEU A 151 -15.70 4.37 4.20
C LEU A 151 -17.20 4.71 4.26
N SER A 152 -17.90 4.50 3.15
CA SER A 152 -19.35 4.65 3.06
C SER A 152 -20.04 3.29 2.96
N HIS A 153 -21.17 3.12 3.65
CA HIS A 153 -21.88 1.83 3.68
C HIS A 153 -23.05 1.83 2.70
N CYS A 154 -23.08 0.83 1.82
CA CYS A 154 -24.10 0.71 0.78
C CYS A 154 -25.47 0.40 1.39
N VAL A 155 -26.50 1.18 1.05
CA VAL A 155 -27.87 0.92 1.54
C VAL A 155 -28.51 -0.36 0.98
N ARG A 156 -27.90 -0.97 -0.06
CA ARG A 156 -28.41 -2.21 -0.69
C ARG A 156 -27.72 -3.48 -0.17
N CYS A 157 -26.39 -3.49 -0.15
CA CYS A 157 -25.62 -4.67 0.24
C CYS A 157 -24.90 -4.54 1.59
N THR A 158 -25.07 -3.40 2.28
CA THR A 158 -24.44 -3.05 3.57
C THR A 158 -22.91 -3.08 3.61
N GLY A 159 -22.26 -3.44 2.51
CA GLY A 159 -20.80 -3.44 2.39
C GLY A 159 -20.22 -2.03 2.49
N GLY A 160 -19.04 -1.92 3.09
CA GLY A 160 -18.28 -0.69 3.16
C GLY A 160 -17.43 -0.48 1.90
N PHE A 161 -17.52 0.70 1.31
CA PHE A 161 -16.78 1.09 0.11
C PHE A 161 -16.03 2.40 0.32
N VAL A 162 -14.84 2.47 -0.27
CA VAL A 162 -14.04 3.70 -0.36
C VAL A 162 -14.86 4.80 -1.04
N ALA A 163 -14.88 5.99 -0.45
CA ALA A 163 -15.56 7.17 -0.97
C ALA A 163 -14.75 8.44 -0.66
N HIS A 164 -15.04 9.56 -1.32
CA HIS A 164 -14.43 10.83 -0.94
C HIS A 164 -14.86 11.18 0.49
N ALA A 165 -13.96 11.82 1.23
CA ALA A 165 -14.32 12.38 2.52
C ALA A 165 -15.48 13.38 2.36
N HIS A 166 -16.37 13.38 3.35
CA HIS A 166 -17.56 14.25 3.39
C HIS A 166 -18.60 14.03 2.29
N ASP A 167 -18.45 13.00 1.44
CA ASP A 167 -19.55 12.59 0.56
C ASP A 167 -20.79 12.22 1.39
N PRO A 168 -22.00 12.58 0.91
CA PRO A 168 -23.24 12.23 1.59
C PRO A 168 -23.34 10.71 1.82
N GLN A 169 -23.45 10.34 3.08
CA GLN A 169 -23.61 8.94 3.50
C GLN A 169 -25.04 8.44 3.27
N GLN A 170 -26.01 9.36 3.25
CA GLN A 170 -27.42 9.03 3.06
C GLN A 170 -27.63 8.48 1.65
N ASN A 171 -28.28 7.33 1.54
CA ASN A 171 -28.61 6.67 0.27
C ASN A 171 -27.39 6.31 -0.61
N PHE A 172 -26.20 6.16 -0.04
CA PHE A 172 -25.02 5.71 -0.78
C PHE A 172 -25.25 4.31 -1.37
N VAL A 173 -25.02 4.17 -2.69
CA VAL A 173 -25.11 2.89 -3.40
C VAL A 173 -23.78 2.60 -4.07
N CYS A 174 -23.19 1.44 -3.74
CA CYS A 174 -21.84 1.10 -4.19
C CYS A 174 -21.76 0.75 -5.69
N ALA A 175 -20.53 0.74 -6.17
CA ALA A 175 -20.14 0.36 -7.53
C ALA A 175 -20.59 -1.06 -7.96
N ILE A 176 -20.83 -1.98 -7.01
CA ILE A 176 -21.34 -3.32 -7.32
C ILE A 176 -22.86 -3.30 -7.50
N CYS A 177 -23.59 -2.62 -6.61
CA CYS A 177 -25.05 -2.59 -6.65
C CYS A 177 -25.61 -1.63 -7.70
N ARG A 178 -24.81 -0.68 -8.20
CA ARG A 178 -25.14 0.20 -9.32
C ARG A 178 -23.93 0.33 -10.26
N PRO A 179 -23.60 -0.71 -11.03
CA PRO A 179 -22.45 -0.69 -11.92
C PRO A 179 -22.66 0.30 -13.08
N PRO A 180 -21.58 0.95 -13.58
CA PRO A 180 -21.68 1.84 -14.73
C PRO A 180 -21.97 1.05 -16.02
N PRO A 181 -22.47 1.68 -17.11
CA PRO A 181 -22.86 1.01 -18.35
C PRO A 181 -21.77 0.20 -19.07
N ARG A 182 -20.49 0.43 -18.74
CA ARG A 182 -19.32 -0.27 -19.31
C ARG A 182 -18.63 -1.21 -18.34
N ALA A 183 -19.27 -1.53 -17.23
CA ALA A 183 -18.83 -2.55 -16.30
C ALA A 183 -18.50 -3.88 -17.03
N GLY A 184 -17.32 -4.43 -16.81
CA GLY A 184 -16.88 -5.72 -17.34
C GLY A 184 -16.42 -5.74 -18.81
N LYS A 185 -16.64 -4.67 -19.58
CA LYS A 185 -16.37 -4.65 -21.03
C LYS A 185 -14.88 -4.57 -21.41
N THR A 186 -13.98 -4.19 -20.49
CA THR A 186 -12.53 -4.12 -20.76
C THR A 186 -11.87 -5.50 -20.86
N ARG A 187 -12.37 -6.52 -20.14
CA ARG A 187 -11.81 -7.88 -20.19
C ARG A 187 -12.23 -8.67 -21.44
N SER A 188 -13.39 -8.35 -22.04
CA SER A 188 -13.82 -9.03 -23.27
C SER A 188 -12.97 -8.67 -24.48
N ARG A 189 -12.39 -7.45 -24.51
CA ARG A 189 -11.46 -7.04 -25.57
C ARG A 189 -10.08 -7.70 -25.46
N ALA A 190 -9.56 -7.87 -24.26
CA ALA A 190 -8.26 -8.53 -24.05
C ALA A 190 -8.26 -10.04 -24.34
N ARG A 191 -9.45 -10.67 -24.32
CA ARG A 191 -9.64 -12.10 -24.66
C ARG A 191 -10.00 -12.33 -26.13
N ALA A 192 -10.22 -11.25 -26.88
CA ALA A 192 -10.56 -11.26 -28.32
C ALA A 192 -9.41 -10.78 -29.22
N LEU A 193 -8.24 -10.53 -28.62
CA LEU A 193 -6.93 -10.35 -29.25
C LEU A 193 -6.06 -11.56 -28.88
#